data_AF-A0A8I3MCD6-F1
#
_entry.id   AF-A0A8I3MCD6-F1
#
_cell.length_a   1.000
_cell.length_b   1.000
_cell.length_c   1.000
_cell.angle_alpha   90.00
_cell.angle_beta   90.00
_cell.angle_gamma   90.00
#
_symmetry.space_group_name_H-M   'P 1'
#
loop_
_entity.id
_entity.type
_entity.pdbx_description
1 polymer ?
#
loop_
_entity_poly.entity_id
_entity_poly.type
_entity_poly.pdbx_seq_one_letter_code
_entity_poly.pdbx_strand_id
1 'polypeptide(L)'
;MAPVLPPGPLSPLPQPLSPLLRPLSSPRGPCPPPAAPVLLPWPLYFPYGPPVLPPGPVHPHPAPVPLLRPFSSPWGPCPPPHPPPQLTGPSSRRTFQSFPTTKTYFPHFDLSPGSAQVKAHGKKVADALTTAVAHLDDLPGALSALSDLHAYKLRVDPVNFKLLSHCLLVTLACHHPTEFTPAVHASLDKFFTAVSTVLTSKYR
;
A
#
# COMPACT_ATOMS: atom_id res chain seq x y z
N MET A 1 -21.40 91.29 1.87
CA MET A 1 -22.11 90.03 1.57
C MET A 1 -21.50 89.43 0.33
N ALA A 2 -20.64 88.42 0.48
CA ALA A 2 -20.11 87.60 -0.61
C ALA A 2 -20.28 86.14 -0.20
N PRO A 3 -20.77 85.25 -1.08
CA PRO A 3 -21.24 83.92 -0.67
C PRO A 3 -20.08 82.95 -0.39
N VAL A 4 -20.16 82.28 0.76
CA VAL A 4 -19.31 81.17 1.17
C VAL A 4 -19.68 79.94 0.33
N LEU A 5 -18.74 79.44 -0.48
CA LEU A 5 -18.87 78.16 -1.18
C LEU A 5 -18.68 76.99 -0.19
N PRO A 6 -19.44 75.90 -0.33
CA PRO A 6 -19.28 74.71 0.52
C PRO A 6 -18.01 73.91 0.15
N PRO A 7 -17.36 73.26 1.14
CA PRO A 7 -16.18 72.44 0.88
C PRO A 7 -16.54 71.17 0.07
N GLY A 8 -15.78 70.92 -1.00
CA GLY A 8 -15.92 69.75 -1.84
C GLY A 8 -15.50 68.44 -1.13
N PRO A 9 -15.90 67.27 -1.67
CA PRO A 9 -15.65 65.99 -1.04
C PRO A 9 -14.16 65.61 -1.08
N LEU A 10 -13.66 65.14 0.06
CA LEU A 10 -12.31 64.59 0.24
C LEU A 10 -12.11 63.37 -0.65
N SER A 11 -11.05 63.39 -1.47
CA SER A 11 -10.63 62.24 -2.28
C SER A 11 -10.23 61.05 -1.37
N PRO A 12 -10.56 59.80 -1.71
CA PRO A 12 -10.12 58.65 -0.93
C PRO A 12 -8.61 58.40 -1.09
N LEU A 13 -7.92 58.24 0.03
CA LEU A 13 -6.53 57.80 0.11
C LEU A 13 -6.35 56.41 -0.56
N PRO A 14 -5.27 56.16 -1.33
CA PRO A 14 -5.07 54.89 -2.00
C PRO A 14 -4.86 53.76 -0.98
N GLN A 15 -5.68 52.71 -1.08
CA GLN A 15 -5.55 51.50 -0.28
C GLN A 15 -4.27 50.73 -0.67
N PRO A 16 -3.51 50.17 0.28
CA PRO A 16 -2.38 49.31 -0.06
C PRO A 16 -2.88 48.02 -0.73
N LEU A 17 -2.35 47.76 -1.93
CA LEU A 17 -2.48 46.49 -2.65
C LEU A 17 -2.06 45.34 -1.75
N SER A 18 -3.05 44.61 -1.21
CA SER A 18 -2.81 43.33 -0.56
C SER A 18 -2.37 42.32 -1.63
N PRO A 19 -1.24 41.62 -1.45
CA PRO A 19 -0.84 40.57 -2.37
C PRO A 19 -1.84 39.43 -2.29
N LEU A 20 -2.32 39.04 -3.47
CA LEU A 20 -3.23 37.93 -3.71
C LEU A 20 -2.52 36.61 -3.40
N LEU A 21 -2.30 36.29 -2.12
CA LEU A 21 -1.93 34.96 -1.67
C LEU A 21 -3.21 34.23 -1.26
N ARG A 22 -3.92 33.73 -2.27
CA ARG A 22 -4.77 32.55 -2.06
C ARG A 22 -3.84 31.43 -1.57
N PRO A 23 -4.13 30.75 -0.45
CA PRO A 23 -3.51 29.46 -0.24
C PRO A 23 -3.96 28.57 -1.40
N LEU A 24 -3.02 27.99 -2.14
CA LEU A 24 -3.28 26.83 -2.97
C LEU A 24 -3.56 25.66 -2.02
N SER A 25 -4.70 25.72 -1.34
CA SER A 25 -5.37 24.55 -0.80
C SER A 25 -5.86 23.79 -2.01
N SER A 26 -4.95 23.03 -2.64
CA SER A 26 -5.35 21.99 -3.57
C SER A 26 -6.32 21.10 -2.81
N PRO A 27 -7.61 21.02 -3.17
CA PRO A 27 -8.46 20.01 -2.60
C PRO A 27 -7.83 18.70 -3.07
N ARG A 28 -7.23 17.96 -2.13
CA ARG A 28 -6.91 16.56 -2.33
C ARG A 28 -8.27 15.88 -2.43
N GLY A 29 -8.84 15.92 -3.65
CA GLY A 29 -10.12 15.31 -3.94
C GLY A 29 -10.08 13.85 -3.48
N PRO A 30 -11.20 13.28 -3.01
CA PRO A 30 -11.25 11.86 -2.74
C PRO A 30 -10.73 11.12 -3.97
N CYS A 31 -9.80 10.19 -3.79
CA CYS A 31 -9.42 9.28 -4.87
C CYS A 31 -10.73 8.76 -5.50
N PRO A 32 -10.87 8.81 -6.84
CA PRO A 32 -12.03 8.20 -7.47
C PRO A 32 -12.16 6.77 -6.96
N PRO A 33 -13.38 6.30 -6.64
CA PRO A 33 -13.57 4.90 -6.29
C PRO A 33 -12.91 4.08 -7.41
N PRO A 34 -12.17 3.01 -7.09
CA PRO A 34 -11.70 2.12 -8.14
C PRO A 34 -12.94 1.73 -8.94
N ALA A 35 -12.91 1.98 -10.25
CA ALA A 35 -13.86 1.37 -11.15
C ALA A 35 -13.93 -0.10 -10.74
N ALA A 36 -15.13 -0.58 -10.41
CA ALA A 36 -15.32 -1.98 -10.08
C ALA A 36 -14.56 -2.78 -11.13
N PRO A 37 -13.60 -3.63 -10.76
CA PRO A 37 -12.95 -4.44 -11.75
C PRO A 37 -14.07 -5.26 -12.36
N VAL A 38 -14.38 -4.97 -13.63
CA VAL A 38 -14.95 -5.98 -14.52
C VAL A 38 -14.12 -7.22 -14.21
N LEU A 39 -14.79 -8.25 -13.70
CA LEU A 39 -14.23 -9.56 -13.45
C LEU A 39 -13.66 -10.08 -14.77
N LEU A 40 -12.45 -9.63 -15.11
CA LEU A 40 -11.61 -10.31 -16.03
C LEU A 40 -11.09 -11.50 -15.24
N PRO A 41 -11.49 -12.73 -15.59
CA PRO A 41 -10.89 -13.91 -15.00
C PRO A 41 -9.40 -13.82 -15.26
N TRP A 42 -8.59 -13.85 -14.20
CA TRP A 42 -7.18 -14.15 -14.34
C TRP A 42 -7.09 -15.45 -15.14
N PRO A 43 -6.45 -15.47 -16.33
CA PRO A 43 -6.33 -16.71 -17.07
C PRO A 43 -5.40 -17.64 -16.31
N LEU A 44 -5.99 -18.68 -15.73
CA LEU A 44 -5.35 -19.99 -15.57
C LEU A 44 -5.01 -20.52 -16.96
N TYR A 45 -3.95 -20.01 -17.59
CA TYR A 45 -3.19 -20.67 -18.66
C TYR A 45 -2.06 -19.72 -19.11
N PHE A 46 -0.81 -20.11 -18.90
CA PHE A 46 0.31 -19.68 -19.75
C PHE A 46 0.36 -20.67 -20.93
N PRO A 47 -0.08 -20.35 -22.16
CA PRO A 47 0.24 -21.16 -23.32
C PRO A 47 1.43 -20.54 -24.04
N TYR A 48 2.62 -20.63 -23.48
CA TYR A 48 3.85 -20.48 -24.26
C TYR A 48 4.89 -21.45 -23.72
N GLY A 49 5.01 -22.60 -24.41
CA GLY A 49 6.21 -23.42 -24.35
C GLY A 49 7.43 -22.63 -24.86
N PRO A 50 8.65 -23.09 -24.55
CA PRO A 50 9.86 -22.38 -24.92
C PRO A 50 9.99 -22.28 -26.46
N PRO A 51 10.45 -21.14 -27.00
CA PRO A 51 10.69 -21.00 -28.43
C PRO A 51 11.87 -21.90 -28.86
N VAL A 52 11.64 -22.73 -29.89
CA VAL A 52 12.71 -23.44 -30.60
C VAL A 52 13.47 -22.43 -31.45
N LEU A 53 14.69 -22.08 -31.04
CA LEU A 53 15.63 -21.25 -31.81
C LEU A 53 16.32 -22.13 -32.88
N PRO A 54 16.56 -21.62 -34.11
CA PRO A 54 17.35 -22.34 -35.11
C PRO A 54 18.83 -22.42 -34.70
N PRO A 55 19.56 -23.48 -35.10
CA PRO A 55 20.96 -23.66 -34.70
C PRO A 55 21.85 -22.61 -35.38
N GLY A 56 22.38 -21.69 -34.59
CA GLY A 56 23.46 -20.77 -34.99
C GLY A 56 24.84 -21.44 -34.92
N PRO A 57 25.85 -20.91 -35.65
CA PRO A 57 27.17 -21.52 -35.76
C PRO A 57 27.94 -21.54 -34.44
N VAL A 58 28.54 -22.69 -34.15
CA VAL A 58 29.40 -22.98 -33.00
C VAL A 58 30.60 -22.06 -32.93
N HIS A 59 30.68 -21.25 -31.87
CA HIS A 59 31.88 -20.52 -31.45
C HIS A 59 32.16 -20.79 -29.95
N PRO A 60 33.42 -20.68 -29.50
CA PRO A 60 33.95 -21.51 -28.41
C PRO A 60 33.60 -21.04 -26.99
N HIS A 61 33.37 -22.05 -26.15
CA HIS A 61 33.42 -22.12 -24.67
C HIS A 61 33.56 -20.80 -23.88
N PRO A 62 32.57 -20.39 -23.05
CA PRO A 62 32.75 -19.28 -22.13
C PRO A 62 33.56 -19.71 -20.89
N ALA A 63 34.45 -18.82 -20.46
CA ALA A 63 35.21 -18.91 -19.21
C ALA A 63 34.27 -18.93 -17.97
N PRO A 64 34.72 -19.46 -16.82
CA PRO A 64 33.90 -19.55 -15.62
C PRO A 64 33.39 -18.18 -15.15
N VAL A 65 32.08 -18.11 -14.92
CA VAL A 65 31.38 -16.96 -14.33
C VAL A 65 31.99 -16.61 -12.95
N PRO A 66 32.24 -15.33 -12.64
CA PRO A 66 32.70 -14.95 -11.32
C PRO A 66 31.60 -15.18 -10.29
N LEU A 67 31.97 -15.81 -9.18
CA LEU A 67 31.18 -15.93 -7.96
C LEU A 67 30.49 -14.60 -7.60
N LEU A 68 29.21 -14.70 -7.27
CA LEU A 68 28.32 -13.64 -6.79
C LEU A 68 29.05 -12.66 -5.87
N ARG A 69 29.22 -11.42 -6.34
CA ARG A 69 29.50 -10.30 -5.46
C ARG A 69 28.28 -10.06 -4.56
N PRO A 70 28.47 -9.68 -3.29
CA PRO A 70 27.37 -9.40 -2.39
C PRO A 70 26.53 -8.25 -2.94
N PHE A 71 25.22 -8.45 -2.88
CA PHE A 71 24.16 -7.55 -3.29
C PHE A 71 24.33 -6.17 -2.63
N SER A 72 25.04 -5.26 -3.28
CA SER A 72 24.99 -3.83 -2.93
C SER A 72 23.68 -3.27 -3.46
N SER A 73 22.69 -3.24 -2.58
CA SER A 73 21.42 -2.54 -2.79
C SER A 73 21.64 -1.03 -2.97
N PRO A 74 20.82 -0.34 -3.79
CA PRO A 74 20.74 1.13 -3.81
C PRO A 74 20.29 1.72 -2.46
N TRP A 75 19.66 0.89 -1.65
CA TRP A 75 19.25 1.18 -0.29
C TRP A 75 20.33 0.60 0.62
N GLY A 76 20.99 1.43 1.43
CA GLY A 76 21.91 0.96 2.45
C GLY A 76 21.24 0.02 3.47
N PRO A 77 21.79 -0.15 4.69
CA PRO A 77 21.30 -1.09 5.71
C PRO A 77 19.91 -0.77 6.32
N CYS A 78 19.02 -0.14 5.58
CA CYS A 78 17.66 0.18 6.02
C CYS A 78 16.70 -1.00 5.77
N PRO A 79 15.99 -1.48 6.81
CA PRO A 79 14.91 -2.45 6.64
C PRO A 79 13.78 -1.84 5.78
N PRO A 80 12.92 -2.66 5.14
CA PRO A 80 11.85 -2.17 4.27
C PRO A 80 10.97 -1.15 5.01
N PRO A 81 10.38 -0.18 4.29
CA PRO A 81 9.63 0.89 4.91
C PRO A 81 8.47 0.28 5.71
N HIS A 82 8.47 0.55 7.01
CA HIS A 82 7.35 0.35 7.91
C HIS A 82 6.08 0.85 7.20
N PRO A 83 5.05 0.02 6.97
CA PRO A 83 3.79 0.54 6.45
C PRO A 83 3.23 1.51 7.51
N PRO A 84 3.11 2.82 7.23
CA PRO A 84 2.66 3.75 8.25
C PRO A 84 1.27 3.33 8.74
N PRO A 85 0.98 3.39 10.06
CA PRO A 85 -0.28 2.91 10.65
C PRO A 85 -1.57 3.44 10.02
N GLN A 86 -1.45 4.53 9.27
CA GLN A 86 -2.56 5.20 8.60
C GLN A 86 -2.99 4.52 7.29
N LEU A 87 -2.18 3.63 6.71
CA LEU A 87 -2.45 3.00 5.40
C LEU A 87 -3.17 1.65 5.50
N THR A 88 -3.16 0.99 6.65
CA THR A 88 -3.82 -0.30 6.83
C THR A 88 -5.33 -0.20 7.03
N GLY A 89 -5.82 0.90 7.61
CA GLY A 89 -7.27 1.18 7.65
C GLY A 89 -7.90 1.27 6.24
N PRO A 90 -7.31 2.04 5.31
CA PRO A 90 -7.71 2.06 3.91
C PRO A 90 -7.61 0.70 3.21
N SER A 91 -6.57 -0.10 3.49
CA SER A 91 -6.44 -1.42 2.86
C SER A 91 -7.52 -2.40 3.34
N SER A 92 -7.82 -2.48 4.64
CA SER A 92 -8.93 -3.30 5.16
C SER A 92 -10.27 -2.91 4.55
N ARG A 93 -10.52 -1.60 4.34
CA ARG A 93 -11.71 -1.14 3.63
C ARG A 93 -11.77 -1.64 2.19
N ARG A 94 -10.66 -1.55 1.44
CA ARG A 94 -10.58 -2.08 0.08
C ARG A 94 -10.82 -3.59 0.07
N THR A 95 -10.29 -4.33 1.04
CA THR A 95 -10.56 -5.77 1.17
C THR A 95 -12.04 -6.06 1.35
N PHE A 96 -12.74 -5.37 2.25
CA PHE A 96 -14.18 -5.59 2.46
C PHE A 96 -15.04 -5.17 1.26
N GLN A 97 -14.63 -4.14 0.51
CA GLN A 97 -15.38 -3.67 -0.66
C GLN A 97 -15.14 -4.54 -1.88
N SER A 98 -13.89 -4.90 -2.17
CA SER A 98 -13.49 -5.69 -3.33
C SER A 98 -13.74 -7.19 -3.15
N PHE A 99 -13.71 -7.69 -1.90
CA PHE A 99 -13.89 -9.10 -1.57
C PHE A 99 -14.95 -9.28 -0.46
N PRO A 100 -16.25 -9.21 -0.80
CA PRO A 100 -17.33 -9.20 0.19
C PRO A 100 -17.39 -10.44 1.09
N THR A 101 -16.88 -11.58 0.61
CA THR A 101 -16.77 -12.83 1.39
C THR A 101 -15.92 -12.67 2.65
N THR A 102 -14.97 -11.74 2.66
CA THR A 102 -14.12 -11.46 3.83
C THR A 102 -14.89 -10.81 4.99
N LYS A 103 -16.08 -10.24 4.74
CA LYS A 103 -16.93 -9.62 5.77
C LYS A 103 -17.48 -10.64 6.77
N THR A 104 -17.57 -11.91 6.39
CA THR A 104 -18.10 -12.99 7.25
C THR A 104 -17.28 -13.21 8.51
N TYR A 105 -16.00 -12.81 8.51
CA TYR A 105 -15.12 -12.85 9.68
C TYR A 105 -15.35 -11.68 10.66
N PHE A 106 -16.12 -10.66 10.26
CA PHE A 106 -16.34 -9.45 11.04
C PHE A 106 -17.85 -9.11 11.22
N PRO A 107 -18.71 -10.07 11.61
CA PRO A 107 -20.15 -9.80 11.78
C PRO A 107 -20.44 -8.83 12.93
N HIS A 108 -19.48 -8.67 13.86
CA HIS A 108 -19.59 -7.80 15.03
C HIS A 108 -19.02 -6.38 14.81
N PHE A 109 -18.55 -6.08 13.59
CA PHE A 109 -17.97 -4.78 13.27
C PHE A 109 -18.94 -3.92 12.48
N ASP A 110 -18.98 -2.63 12.80
CA ASP A 110 -19.40 -1.61 11.87
C ASP A 110 -18.36 -1.50 10.74
N LEU A 111 -18.74 -1.86 9.52
CA LEU A 111 -17.88 -1.79 8.32
C LEU A 111 -18.12 -0.51 7.50
N SER A 112 -18.91 0.44 8.02
CA SER A 112 -19.21 1.71 7.36
C SER A 112 -17.96 2.57 7.09
N PRO A 113 -17.99 3.48 6.10
CA PRO A 113 -17.01 4.54 5.91
C PRO A 113 -16.67 5.28 7.21
N GLY A 114 -15.40 5.24 7.61
CA GLY A 114 -14.90 5.96 8.79
C GLY A 114 -15.00 5.22 10.13
N SER A 115 -15.58 4.02 10.18
CA SER A 115 -15.73 3.20 11.39
C SER A 115 -14.47 3.14 12.25
N ALA A 116 -14.65 3.41 13.55
CA ALA A 116 -13.59 3.34 14.55
C ALA A 116 -13.07 1.90 14.72
N GLN A 117 -13.93 0.89 14.60
CA GLN A 117 -13.54 -0.53 14.72
C GLN A 117 -12.62 -0.95 13.57
N VAL A 118 -12.96 -0.55 12.33
CA VAL A 118 -12.10 -0.82 11.16
C VAL A 118 -10.76 -0.10 11.28
N LYS A 119 -10.75 1.16 11.75
CA LYS A 119 -9.50 1.90 12.00
C LYS A 119 -8.64 1.25 13.08
N ALA A 120 -9.24 0.85 14.20
CA ALA A 120 -8.54 0.21 15.30
C ALA A 120 -7.96 -1.15 14.90
N HIS A 121 -8.71 -1.93 14.11
CA HIS A 121 -8.21 -3.19 13.56
C HIS A 121 -7.11 -2.97 12.54
N GLY A 122 -7.27 -2.01 11.62
CA GLY A 122 -6.22 -1.60 10.70
C GLY A 122 -4.93 -1.24 11.45
N LYS A 123 -5.02 -0.48 12.54
CA LYS A 123 -3.86 -0.17 13.38
C LYS A 123 -3.17 -1.44 13.89
N LYS A 124 -3.91 -2.41 14.43
CA LYS A 124 -3.33 -3.70 14.89
C LYS A 124 -2.60 -4.44 13.76
N VAL A 125 -3.15 -4.41 12.54
CA VAL A 125 -2.48 -4.99 11.35
C VAL A 125 -1.19 -4.24 11.03
N ALA A 126 -1.18 -2.91 11.09
CA ALA A 126 0.04 -2.12 10.85
C ALA A 126 1.11 -2.38 11.90
N ASP A 127 0.72 -2.43 13.18
CA ASP A 127 1.63 -2.68 14.28
C ASP A 127 2.26 -4.07 14.13
N ALA A 128 1.47 -5.09 13.75
CA ALA A 128 1.98 -6.43 13.45
C ALA A 128 2.96 -6.47 12.27
N LEU A 129 2.66 -5.76 11.18
CA LEU A 129 3.58 -5.65 10.04
C LEU A 129 4.86 -4.89 10.42
N THR A 130 4.76 -3.91 11.30
CA THR A 130 5.92 -3.17 11.81
C THR A 130 6.82 -4.09 12.63
N THR A 131 6.24 -4.93 13.50
CA THR A 131 6.98 -5.97 14.21
C THR A 131 7.64 -6.94 13.23
N ALA A 132 6.93 -7.39 12.19
CA ALA A 132 7.50 -8.29 11.18
C ALA A 132 8.71 -7.67 10.46
N VAL A 133 8.63 -6.39 10.09
CA VAL A 133 9.76 -5.65 9.47
C VAL A 133 10.96 -5.53 10.43
N ALA A 134 10.72 -5.34 11.73
CA ALA A 134 11.78 -5.25 12.73
C ALA A 134 12.48 -6.60 12.99
N HIS A 135 11.84 -7.72 12.62
CA HIS A 135 12.31 -9.08 12.88
C HIS A 135 12.31 -9.92 11.60
N LEU A 136 12.84 -9.39 10.50
CA LEU A 136 12.88 -10.10 9.22
C LEU A 136 13.65 -11.42 9.26
N ASP A 137 14.67 -11.51 10.13
CA ASP A 137 15.49 -12.72 10.30
C ASP A 137 14.77 -13.80 11.13
N ASP A 138 13.73 -13.44 11.89
CA ASP A 138 12.92 -14.36 12.70
C ASP A 138 11.43 -14.02 12.67
N LEU A 139 10.83 -14.07 11.46
CA LEU A 139 9.39 -13.89 11.30
C LEU A 139 8.56 -14.92 12.08
N PRO A 140 8.89 -16.23 12.10
CA PRO A 140 8.12 -17.24 12.84
C PRO A 140 8.07 -16.96 14.34
N GLY A 141 9.19 -16.57 14.95
CA GLY A 141 9.22 -16.18 16.36
C GLY A 141 8.40 -14.92 16.63
N ALA A 142 8.64 -13.86 15.86
CA ALA A 142 8.00 -12.56 16.05
C ALA A 142 6.46 -12.59 15.87
N LEU A 143 5.94 -13.44 14.98
CA LEU A 143 4.51 -13.54 14.68
C LEU A 143 3.83 -14.77 15.30
N SER A 144 4.53 -15.56 16.10
CA SER A 144 4.04 -16.86 16.62
C SER A 144 2.66 -16.77 17.29
N ALA A 145 2.45 -15.77 18.14
CA ALA A 145 1.17 -15.55 18.84
C ALA A 145 0.05 -15.13 17.88
N LEU A 146 0.37 -14.38 16.82
CA LEU A 146 -0.60 -14.02 15.78
C LEU A 146 -0.97 -15.23 14.93
N SER A 147 -0.02 -16.11 14.62
CA SER A 147 -0.29 -17.38 13.92
C SER A 147 -1.23 -18.27 14.75
N ASP A 148 -1.01 -18.39 16.07
CA ASP A 148 -1.91 -19.14 16.96
C ASP A 148 -3.32 -18.55 16.98
N LEU A 149 -3.42 -17.23 17.08
CA LEU A 149 -4.71 -16.53 17.07
C LEU A 149 -5.49 -16.80 15.78
N HIS A 150 -4.83 -16.71 14.63
CA HIS A 150 -5.50 -16.93 13.34
C HIS A 150 -5.87 -18.40 13.13
N ALA A 151 -4.97 -19.34 13.46
CA ALA A 151 -5.21 -20.77 13.26
C ALA A 151 -6.28 -21.34 14.21
N TYR A 152 -6.20 -21.04 15.51
CA TYR A 152 -6.99 -21.77 16.50
C TYR A 152 -8.25 -21.02 16.96
N LYS A 153 -8.22 -19.69 16.98
CA LYS A 153 -9.35 -18.88 17.48
C LYS A 153 -10.18 -18.29 16.35
N LEU A 154 -9.56 -17.61 15.40
CA LEU A 154 -10.28 -16.92 14.33
C LEU A 154 -10.59 -17.83 13.13
N ARG A 155 -9.77 -18.86 12.90
CA ARG A 155 -9.90 -19.82 11.78
C ARG A 155 -10.10 -19.13 10.44
N VAL A 156 -9.35 -18.06 10.19
CA VAL A 156 -9.41 -17.30 8.92
C VAL A 156 -8.92 -18.19 7.79
N ASP A 157 -9.65 -18.33 6.68
CA ASP A 157 -9.15 -19.16 5.57
C ASP A 157 -7.82 -18.58 5.05
N PRO A 158 -6.75 -19.40 4.89
CA PRO A 158 -5.47 -18.98 4.34
C PRO A 158 -5.54 -18.14 3.07
N VAL A 159 -6.56 -18.33 2.22
CA VAL A 159 -6.74 -17.56 0.99
C VAL A 159 -6.94 -16.06 1.25
N ASN A 160 -7.53 -15.69 2.39
CA ASN A 160 -7.87 -14.29 2.70
C ASN A 160 -6.63 -13.44 2.98
N PHE A 161 -5.52 -14.04 3.44
CA PHE A 161 -4.26 -13.31 3.63
C PHE A 161 -3.68 -12.82 2.30
N LYS A 162 -3.89 -13.56 1.20
CA LYS A 162 -3.49 -13.13 -0.15
C LYS A 162 -4.31 -11.91 -0.60
N LEU A 163 -5.61 -11.91 -0.30
CA LEU A 163 -6.51 -10.79 -0.63
C LEU A 163 -6.13 -9.53 0.14
N LEU A 164 -5.84 -9.66 1.44
CA LEU A 164 -5.37 -8.54 2.26
C LEU A 164 -4.02 -8.00 1.77
N SER A 165 -3.07 -8.90 1.47
CA SER A 165 -1.75 -8.54 0.92
C SER A 165 -1.87 -7.76 -0.38
N HIS A 166 -2.74 -8.18 -1.29
CA HIS A 166 -3.02 -7.46 -2.52
C HIS A 166 -3.59 -6.04 -2.25
N CYS A 167 -4.57 -5.92 -1.35
CA CYS A 167 -5.13 -4.62 -0.99
C CYS A 167 -4.11 -3.69 -0.32
N LEU A 168 -3.14 -4.23 0.43
CA LEU A 168 -2.02 -3.47 1.00
C LEU A 168 -1.10 -2.93 -0.10
N LEU A 169 -0.70 -3.75 -1.08
CA LEU A 169 0.11 -3.33 -2.22
C LEU A 169 -0.58 -2.22 -3.03
N VAL A 170 -1.86 -2.38 -3.35
CA VAL A 170 -2.65 -1.35 -4.05
C VAL A 170 -2.69 -0.06 -3.24
N THR A 171 -2.86 -0.15 -1.92
CA THR A 171 -2.89 1.05 -1.07
C THR A 171 -1.54 1.75 -1.06
N LEU A 172 -0.44 1.02 -0.93
CA LEU A 172 0.91 1.58 -0.99
C LEU A 172 1.18 2.26 -2.34
N ALA A 173 0.79 1.63 -3.45
CA ALA A 173 0.92 2.20 -4.79
C ALA A 173 0.13 3.50 -4.96
N CYS A 174 -1.11 3.57 -4.43
CA CYS A 174 -1.93 4.78 -4.51
C CYS A 174 -1.38 5.93 -3.66
N HIS A 175 -0.76 5.64 -2.51
CA HIS A 175 -0.29 6.67 -1.58
C HIS A 175 1.16 7.10 -1.80
N HIS A 176 1.98 6.25 -2.42
CA HIS A 176 3.41 6.50 -2.66
C HIS A 176 3.80 6.19 -4.12
N PRO A 177 3.17 6.82 -5.13
CA PRO A 177 3.36 6.45 -6.53
C PRO A 177 4.80 6.65 -7.03
N THR A 178 5.55 7.61 -6.46
CA THR A 178 6.96 7.87 -6.82
C THR A 178 7.91 6.81 -6.26
N GLU A 179 7.64 6.33 -5.04
CA GLU A 179 8.48 5.35 -4.35
C GLU A 179 8.14 3.91 -4.75
N PHE A 180 6.94 3.68 -5.28
CA PHE A 180 6.44 2.36 -5.64
C PHE A 180 6.97 1.88 -7.00
N THR A 181 8.30 1.74 -7.08
CA THR A 181 9.00 1.20 -8.24
C THR A 181 8.76 -0.31 -8.39
N PRO A 182 9.01 -0.92 -9.58
CA PRO A 182 8.88 -2.36 -9.77
C PRO A 182 9.71 -3.20 -8.79
N ALA A 183 10.90 -2.73 -8.41
CA ALA A 183 11.75 -3.40 -7.43
C ALA A 183 11.17 -3.36 -6.01
N VAL A 184 10.60 -2.21 -5.62
CA VAL A 184 9.91 -2.05 -4.33
C VAL A 184 8.65 -2.92 -4.29
N HIS A 185 7.87 -2.94 -5.37
CA HIS A 185 6.70 -3.81 -5.50
C HIS A 185 7.08 -5.28 -5.31
N ALA A 186 8.08 -5.78 -6.06
CA ALA A 186 8.54 -7.17 -5.95
C ALA A 186 9.04 -7.51 -4.54
N SER A 187 9.66 -6.55 -3.84
CA SER A 187 10.15 -6.74 -2.47
C SER A 187 9.01 -6.81 -1.46
N LEU A 188 8.02 -5.92 -1.56
CA LEU A 188 6.84 -5.92 -0.69
C LEU A 188 5.96 -7.16 -0.92
N ASP A 189 5.82 -7.61 -2.17
CA ASP A 189 5.06 -8.83 -2.50
C ASP A 189 5.70 -10.08 -1.86
N LYS A 190 7.03 -10.21 -1.96
CA LYS A 190 7.78 -11.26 -1.26
C LYS A 190 7.62 -11.19 0.25
N PHE A 191 7.72 -9.99 0.83
CA PHE A 191 7.53 -9.78 2.26
C PHE A 191 6.14 -10.20 2.73
N PHE A 192 5.07 -9.73 2.07
CA PHE A 192 3.71 -10.09 2.44
C PHE A 192 3.41 -11.57 2.21
N THR A 193 4.03 -12.19 1.21
CA THR A 193 3.98 -13.64 1.01
C THR A 193 4.61 -14.38 2.19
N ALA A 194 5.81 -13.98 2.62
CA ALA A 194 6.47 -14.59 3.78
C ALA A 194 5.64 -14.44 5.07
N VAL A 195 5.11 -13.25 5.34
CA VAL A 195 4.20 -13.01 6.48
C VAL A 195 2.96 -13.91 6.39
N SER A 196 2.33 -14.02 5.22
CA SER A 196 1.16 -14.89 5.02
C SER A 196 1.49 -16.37 5.27
N THR A 197 2.66 -16.84 4.81
CA THR A 197 3.15 -18.20 5.07
C THR A 197 3.32 -18.45 6.57
N VAL A 198 3.90 -17.50 7.32
CA VAL A 198 4.08 -17.63 8.76
C VAL A 198 2.74 -17.64 9.50
N LEU A 199 1.81 -16.76 9.15
CA LEU A 199 0.48 -16.69 9.77
C LEU A 199 -0.37 -17.95 9.50
N THR A 200 -0.11 -18.64 8.40
CA THR A 200 -0.84 -19.86 8.01
C THR A 200 -0.11 -21.15 8.38
N SER A 201 1.11 -21.07 8.93
CA SER A 201 1.95 -22.23 9.25
C SER A 201 1.33 -23.22 10.24
N LYS A 202 0.50 -22.75 11.17
CA LYS A 202 -0.11 -23.55 12.25
C LYS A 202 -1.52 -24.10 11.94
N TYR A 203 -1.97 -23.97 10.68
CA TYR A 203 -3.29 -24.47 10.24
C TYR A 203 -3.30 -25.98 9.96
N ARG A 204 -2.13 -26.64 9.97
CA ARG A 204 -1.95 -28.05 9.62
C ARG A 204 -1.16 -28.76 10.71
#